data_AF-A0A8S4RT18-F1
#
_entry.id   AF-A0A8S4RT18-F1
#
_cell.length_a   1.000
_cell.length_b   1.000
_cell.length_c   1.000
_cell.angle_alpha   90.00
_cell.angle_beta   90.00
_cell.angle_gamma   90.00
#
_symmetry.space_group_name_H-M   'P 1'
#
loop_
_entity.id
_entity.type
_entity.pdbx_description
1 polymer ?
#
loop_
_entity_poly.entity_id
_entity_poly.type
_entity_poly.pdbx_seq_one_letter_code
_entity_poly.pdbx_strand_id
1 'polypeptide(L)'
;MYEVKHYILLFFLALLCPLISTSDGDRSPFYQKCLQKCKNANCTSDGVFTAEAAKLQDVSDWLLLWGCEDECRYHCMWRTVHGYYERGYEIPKFHGKWPFRRILGVQEPASAFASVLNLWIHIHMYKKMTREFPLKDTPMIMFWHCFAWVRDGRSNIPTGIQSEDGFEVTLAVLIY
;
A
#
# COMPACT_ATOMS: atom_id res chain seq x y z
N MET A 1 23.85 35.32 25.18
CA MET A 1 23.54 33.88 25.35
C MET A 1 22.22 33.44 24.69
N TYR A 2 21.23 34.33 24.53
CA TYR A 2 19.96 34.00 23.86
C TYR A 2 20.06 33.85 22.33
N GLU A 3 20.94 34.63 21.69
CA GLU A 3 21.23 34.54 20.25
C GLU A 3 21.69 33.14 19.83
N VAL A 4 22.69 32.59 20.52
CA VAL A 4 23.27 31.27 20.20
C VAL A 4 22.25 30.13 20.32
N LYS A 5 21.32 30.22 21.29
CA LYS A 5 20.24 29.23 21.45
C LYS A 5 19.25 29.23 20.28
N HIS A 6 18.96 30.39 19.69
CA HIS A 6 18.08 30.48 18.52
C HIS A 6 18.72 29.86 17.28
N TYR A 7 20.01 30.09 17.04
CA TYR A 7 20.73 29.46 15.93
C TYR A 7 20.81 27.94 16.07
N ILE A 8 21.03 27.44 17.30
CA ILE A 8 21.02 25.99 17.57
C ILE A 8 19.62 25.40 17.33
N LEU A 9 18.57 26.06 17.81
CA LEU A 9 17.18 25.62 17.58
C LEU A 9 16.82 25.60 16.09
N LEU A 10 17.19 26.64 15.34
CA LEU A 10 16.98 26.73 13.88
C LEU A 10 17.76 25.65 13.13
N PHE A 11 18.98 25.33 13.55
CA PHE A 11 19.79 24.24 12.98
C PHE A 11 19.14 22.87 13.20
N PHE A 12 18.66 22.59 14.42
CA PHE A 12 17.91 21.36 14.69
C PHE A 12 16.57 21.30 13.96
N LEU A 13 15.86 22.44 13.80
CA LEU A 13 14.63 22.50 13.01
C LEU A 13 14.88 22.23 11.52
N ALA A 14 16.00 22.72 10.97
CA ALA A 14 16.41 22.43 9.60
C ALA A 14 16.82 20.97 9.39
N LEU A 15 17.44 20.33 10.39
CA LEU A 15 17.74 18.89 10.37
C LEU A 15 16.48 18.02 10.45
N LEU A 16 15.41 18.53 11.06
CA LEU A 16 14.11 17.86 11.16
C LEU A 16 13.23 18.05 9.91
N CYS A 17 13.63 18.90 8.95
CA CYS A 17 12.97 18.97 7.66
C CYS A 17 13.45 17.80 6.79
N PRO A 18 12.62 16.76 6.53
CA PRO A 18 12.95 15.82 5.48
C PRO A 18 13.10 16.62 4.18
N LEU A 19 14.16 16.33 3.42
CA LEU A 19 14.22 16.75 2.02
C LEU A 19 13.09 16.02 1.31
N ILE A 20 11.92 16.67 1.19
CA ILE A 20 10.78 16.15 0.46
C ILE A 20 11.14 16.22 -1.03
N SER A 21 11.89 15.21 -1.49
CA SER A 21 12.11 15.01 -2.92
C SER A 21 10.85 14.38 -3.48
N THR A 22 9.97 15.21 -4.02
CA THR A 22 8.87 14.76 -4.86
C THR A 22 9.46 14.11 -6.12
N SER A 23 8.87 13.02 -6.60
CA SER A 23 9.38 12.32 -7.78
C SER A 23 9.41 13.23 -9.00
N ASP A 24 10.33 13.02 -9.95
CA ASP A 24 10.45 13.85 -11.16
C ASP A 24 9.14 13.87 -11.96
N GLY A 25 8.41 12.75 -11.99
CA GLY A 25 7.08 12.67 -12.61
C GLY A 25 6.04 13.57 -11.94
N ASP A 26 6.09 13.70 -10.61
CA ASP A 26 5.13 14.49 -9.82
C ASP A 26 5.35 15.99 -9.99
N ARG A 27 6.59 16.40 -10.31
CA ARG A 27 6.95 17.78 -10.66
C ARG A 27 6.54 18.15 -12.09
N SER A 28 6.21 17.17 -12.93
CA SER A 28 5.93 17.47 -14.32
C SER A 28 4.66 18.33 -14.46
N PRO A 29 4.72 19.47 -15.17
CA PRO A 29 3.59 20.38 -15.30
C PRO A 29 2.42 19.74 -16.07
N PHE A 30 2.72 18.76 -16.93
CA PHE A 30 1.72 17.97 -17.63
C PHE A 30 0.91 17.10 -16.67
N TYR A 31 1.58 16.38 -15.77
CA TYR A 31 0.94 15.56 -14.75
C TYR A 31 0.08 16.41 -13.81
N GLN A 32 0.63 17.49 -13.27
CA GLN A 32 -0.09 18.35 -12.32
C GLN A 32 -1.35 18.98 -12.92
N LYS A 33 -1.27 19.49 -14.17
CA LYS A 33 -2.44 20.03 -14.87
C LYS A 33 -3.51 18.97 -15.11
N CYS A 34 -3.10 17.76 -15.50
CA CYS A 34 -4.03 16.65 -15.66
C CYS A 34 -4.71 16.30 -14.33
N LEU A 35 -3.92 16.19 -13.25
CA LEU A 35 -4.41 15.81 -11.93
C LEU A 35 -5.45 16.81 -11.42
N GLN A 36 -5.14 18.12 -11.51
CA GLN A 36 -6.07 19.17 -11.10
C GLN A 36 -7.37 19.13 -11.90
N LYS A 37 -7.28 18.94 -13.22
CA LYS A 37 -8.46 18.84 -14.09
C LYS A 37 -9.30 17.61 -13.75
N CYS A 38 -8.67 16.47 -13.50
CA CYS A 38 -9.36 15.23 -13.15
C CYS A 38 -10.07 15.36 -11.80
N LYS A 39 -9.38 15.84 -10.77
CA LYS A 39 -9.95 16.03 -9.44
C LYS A 39 -11.16 16.97 -9.47
N ASN A 40 -11.05 18.09 -10.17
CA ASN A 40 -12.14 19.06 -10.27
C ASN A 40 -13.36 18.55 -11.05
N ALA A 41 -13.16 17.60 -11.97
CA ALA A 41 -14.24 17.06 -12.78
C ALA A 41 -14.93 15.84 -12.12
N ASN A 42 -14.14 14.99 -11.44
CA ASN A 42 -14.57 13.66 -11.05
C ASN A 42 -14.67 13.45 -9.54
N CYS A 43 -14.02 14.29 -8.71
CA CYS A 43 -13.96 14.09 -7.27
C CYS A 43 -14.75 15.16 -6.49
N THR A 44 -15.46 14.75 -5.44
CA THR A 44 -16.02 15.66 -4.42
C THR A 44 -14.96 16.10 -3.41
N SER A 45 -15.30 17.09 -2.57
CA SER A 45 -14.42 17.61 -1.51
C SER A 45 -13.96 16.54 -0.51
N ASP A 46 -14.76 15.48 -0.34
CA ASP A 46 -14.48 14.38 0.59
C ASP A 46 -13.60 13.28 -0.03
N GLY A 47 -13.08 13.48 -1.25
CA GLY A 47 -12.21 12.52 -1.93
C GLY A 47 -12.92 11.32 -2.57
N VAL A 48 -14.26 11.36 -2.60
CA VAL A 48 -15.12 10.35 -3.24
C VAL A 48 -15.41 10.76 -4.69
N PHE A 49 -15.83 9.82 -5.52
CA PHE A 49 -16.29 10.10 -6.88
C PHE A 49 -17.60 10.90 -6.87
N THR A 50 -17.77 11.79 -7.85
CA THR A 50 -19.08 12.40 -8.16
C THR A 50 -20.08 11.34 -8.62
N ALA A 51 -21.38 11.63 -8.51
CA ALA A 51 -22.44 10.69 -8.87
C ALA A 51 -22.36 10.25 -10.35
N GLU A 52 -21.87 11.13 -11.22
CA GLU A 52 -21.66 10.88 -12.64
C GLU A 52 -20.40 10.02 -12.87
N ALA A 53 -19.30 10.31 -12.18
CA ALA A 53 -18.04 9.57 -12.31
C ALA A 53 -18.14 8.17 -11.71
N ALA A 54 -18.88 8.00 -10.60
CA ALA A 54 -19.09 6.71 -9.95
C ALA A 54 -19.82 5.71 -10.86
N LYS A 55 -20.64 6.16 -11.80
CA LYS A 55 -21.33 5.29 -12.79
C LYS A 55 -20.38 4.69 -13.83
N LEU A 56 -19.25 5.34 -14.06
CA LEU A 56 -18.23 4.92 -15.02
C LEU A 56 -17.11 4.09 -14.38
N GLN A 57 -17.14 3.94 -13.06
CA GLN A 57 -16.12 3.24 -12.29
C GLN A 57 -16.23 1.72 -12.50
N ASP A 58 -15.08 1.05 -12.65
CA ASP A 58 -15.05 -0.40 -12.77
C ASP A 58 -15.36 -1.07 -11.43
N VAL A 59 -16.02 -2.23 -11.48
CA VAL A 59 -16.40 -2.99 -10.27
C VAL A 59 -15.18 -3.40 -9.44
N SER A 60 -14.02 -3.60 -10.08
CA SER A 60 -12.75 -3.90 -9.40
C SER A 60 -12.29 -2.76 -8.50
N ASP A 61 -12.55 -1.52 -8.89
CA ASP A 61 -12.09 -0.34 -8.16
C ASP A 61 -12.89 -0.21 -6.86
N TRP A 62 -14.18 -0.58 -6.89
CA TRP A 62 -14.99 -0.66 -5.68
C TRP A 62 -14.52 -1.79 -4.75
N LEU A 63 -14.23 -2.97 -5.31
CA LEU A 63 -13.81 -4.15 -4.55
C LEU A 63 -12.47 -3.93 -3.83
N LEU A 64 -11.57 -3.15 -4.42
CA LEU A 64 -10.24 -2.85 -3.88
C LEU A 64 -10.17 -1.50 -3.15
N LEU A 65 -11.32 -0.89 -2.84
CA LEU A 65 -11.43 0.39 -2.13
C LEU A 65 -10.61 1.51 -2.78
N TRP A 66 -10.59 1.55 -4.12
CA TRP A 66 -9.83 2.53 -4.86
C TRP A 66 -10.52 3.90 -4.84
N GLY A 67 -9.80 4.92 -4.35
CA GLY A 67 -10.33 6.27 -4.18
C GLY A 67 -10.32 7.11 -5.46
N CYS A 68 -11.06 8.23 -5.45
CA CYS A 68 -11.11 9.14 -6.61
C CYS A 68 -9.76 9.81 -6.89
N GLU A 69 -9.05 10.19 -5.83
CA GLU A 69 -7.72 10.74 -5.97
C GLU A 69 -6.74 9.74 -6.60
N ASP A 70 -6.81 8.46 -6.21
CA ASP A 70 -5.93 7.43 -6.73
C ASP A 70 -6.24 7.10 -8.19
N GLU A 71 -7.52 7.10 -8.60
CA GLU A 71 -7.90 6.98 -10.02
C GLU A 71 -7.31 8.13 -10.84
N CYS A 72 -7.49 9.37 -10.39
CA CYS A 72 -6.96 10.53 -11.08
C CYS A 72 -5.42 10.49 -11.16
N ARG A 73 -4.74 10.05 -10.09
CA ARG A 73 -3.28 9.87 -10.08
C ARG A 73 -2.85 8.82 -11.10
N TYR A 74 -3.50 7.66 -11.13
CA TYR A 74 -3.17 6.58 -12.07
C TYR A 74 -3.42 6.99 -13.52
N HIS A 75 -4.61 7.53 -13.82
CA HIS A 75 -4.98 7.93 -15.17
C HIS A 75 -4.03 9.02 -15.71
N CYS A 76 -3.72 10.03 -14.89
CA CYS A 76 -2.81 11.10 -15.30
C CYS A 76 -1.35 10.65 -15.38
N MET A 77 -0.92 9.69 -14.55
CA MET A 77 0.39 9.06 -14.67
C MET A 77 0.50 8.40 -16.06
N TRP A 78 -0.43 7.53 -16.43
CA TRP A 78 -0.40 6.84 -17.73
C TRP A 78 -0.51 7.78 -18.93
N ARG A 79 -1.30 8.85 -18.81
CA ARG A 79 -1.35 9.91 -19.84
C ARG A 79 0.00 10.60 -20.01
N THR A 80 0.71 10.85 -18.91
CA THR A 80 2.05 11.46 -18.92
C THR A 80 3.07 10.52 -19.52
N VAL A 81 3.07 9.25 -19.09
CA VAL A 81 3.95 8.20 -19.65
C VAL A 81 3.76 8.08 -21.16
N HIS A 82 2.52 8.09 -21.65
CA HIS A 82 2.25 8.05 -23.08
C HIS A 82 2.83 9.26 -23.81
N GLY A 83 2.62 10.47 -23.28
CA GLY A 83 3.17 11.69 -23.87
C GLY A 83 4.71 11.75 -23.88
N TYR A 84 5.37 11.11 -22.89
CA TYR A 84 6.83 10.98 -22.85
C TYR A 84 7.32 9.94 -23.87
N TYR A 85 6.63 8.80 -23.95
CA TYR A 85 6.93 7.74 -24.90
C TYR A 85 6.85 8.23 -26.36
N GLU A 86 5.79 8.96 -26.72
CA GLU A 86 5.64 9.54 -28.07
C GLU A 86 6.76 10.52 -28.44
N ARG A 87 7.37 11.18 -27.46
CA ARG A 87 8.44 12.17 -27.64
C ARG A 87 9.84 11.57 -27.51
N GLY A 88 9.93 10.26 -27.22
CA GLY A 88 11.21 9.58 -27.00
C GLY A 88 11.92 9.99 -25.71
N TYR A 89 11.21 10.52 -24.72
CA TYR A 89 11.78 10.84 -23.42
C TYR A 89 11.82 9.62 -22.49
N GLU A 90 12.81 9.58 -21.60
CA GLU A 90 12.86 8.59 -20.52
C GLU A 90 11.68 8.78 -19.56
N ILE A 91 11.03 7.67 -19.21
CA ILE A 91 9.85 7.68 -18.36
C ILE A 91 10.31 7.96 -16.91
N PRO A 92 9.86 9.03 -16.26
CA PRO A 92 10.23 9.30 -14.88
C PRO A 92 9.45 8.39 -13.92
N LYS A 93 9.95 8.26 -12.69
CA LYS A 93 9.19 7.66 -11.58
C LYS A 93 8.08 8.61 -11.14
N PHE A 94 6.98 8.06 -10.64
CA PHE A 94 5.85 8.80 -10.07
C PHE A 94 5.63 8.31 -8.63
N HIS A 95 5.50 9.21 -7.66
CA HIS A 95 5.34 8.87 -6.23
C HIS A 95 6.33 7.82 -5.70
N GLY A 96 7.57 7.83 -6.21
CA GLY A 96 8.61 6.86 -5.83
C GLY A 96 8.49 5.45 -6.44
N LYS A 97 7.45 5.19 -7.25
CA LYS A 97 7.22 3.92 -7.95
C LYS A 97 7.38 4.07 -9.47
N TRP A 98 7.59 2.95 -10.16
CA TRP A 98 7.49 2.90 -11.63
C TRP A 98 6.02 2.73 -12.04
N PRO A 99 5.59 3.28 -13.20
CA PRO A 99 4.23 3.15 -13.68
C PRO A 99 3.94 1.70 -14.10
N PHE A 100 3.21 0.97 -13.25
CA PHE A 100 2.71 -0.37 -13.56
C PHE A 100 1.27 -0.32 -14.09
N ARG A 101 0.95 -1.24 -15.00
CA ARG A 101 -0.43 -1.38 -15.51
C ARG A 101 -1.21 -2.22 -14.53
N ARG A 102 -2.37 -1.73 -14.10
CA ARG A 102 -3.31 -2.47 -13.28
C ARG A 102 -3.97 -3.59 -14.07
N ILE A 103 -4.11 -4.76 -13.46
CA ILE A 103 -4.90 -5.88 -13.97
C ILE A 103 -5.93 -6.23 -12.89
N LEU A 104 -7.22 -6.16 -13.22
CA LEU A 104 -8.33 -6.36 -12.27
C LEU A 104 -8.23 -5.46 -11.02
N GLY A 105 -7.74 -4.24 -11.19
CA GLY A 105 -7.51 -3.25 -10.12
C GLY A 105 -6.25 -3.47 -9.27
N VAL A 106 -5.52 -4.58 -9.43
CA VAL A 106 -4.26 -4.84 -8.71
C VAL A 106 -3.08 -4.19 -9.44
N GLN A 107 -2.26 -3.40 -8.73
CA GLN A 107 -1.08 -2.73 -9.27
C GLN A 107 0.09 -3.70 -9.56
N GLU A 108 0.30 -4.69 -8.69
CA GLU A 108 1.37 -5.69 -8.83
C GLU A 108 0.81 -7.13 -8.82
N PRO A 109 0.26 -7.61 -9.94
CA PRO A 109 -0.47 -8.89 -9.96
C PRO A 109 0.42 -10.10 -9.64
N ALA A 110 1.71 -10.07 -10.02
CA ALA A 110 2.63 -11.17 -9.77
C ALA A 110 2.98 -11.32 -8.27
N SER A 111 3.24 -10.22 -7.57
CA SER A 111 3.55 -10.24 -6.14
C SER A 111 2.30 -10.55 -5.30
N ALA A 112 1.13 -10.06 -5.72
CA ALA A 112 -0.15 -10.44 -5.13
C ALA A 112 -0.41 -11.95 -5.26
N PHE A 113 -0.23 -12.51 -6.47
CA PHE A 113 -0.40 -13.94 -6.71
C PHE A 113 0.59 -14.80 -5.91
N ALA A 114 1.88 -14.41 -5.90
CA ALA A 114 2.91 -15.10 -5.13
C ALA A 114 2.58 -15.11 -3.63
N SER A 115 2.01 -14.03 -3.10
CA SER A 115 1.60 -13.92 -1.70
C SER A 115 0.42 -14.81 -1.35
N VAL A 116 -0.58 -14.91 -2.25
CA VAL A 116 -1.70 -15.85 -2.10
C VAL A 116 -1.19 -17.29 -2.08
N LEU A 117 -0.26 -17.64 -2.96
CA LEU A 117 0.35 -18.98 -2.97
C LEU A 117 1.16 -19.23 -1.70
N ASN A 118 1.91 -18.25 -1.22
CA ASN A 118 2.68 -18.37 0.01
C ASN A 118 1.76 -18.62 1.21
N LEU A 119 0.66 -17.87 1.32
CA LEU A 119 -0.36 -18.09 2.35
C LEU A 119 -0.98 -19.49 2.25
N TRP A 120 -1.32 -19.93 1.03
CA TRP A 120 -1.92 -21.24 0.82
C TRP A 120 -1.00 -22.38 1.29
N ILE A 121 0.29 -22.29 0.99
CA ILE A 121 1.31 -23.24 1.47
C ILE A 121 1.38 -23.23 3.00
N HIS A 122 1.41 -22.04 3.62
CA HIS A 122 1.42 -21.94 5.08
C HIS A 122 0.18 -22.58 5.72
N ILE A 123 -1.02 -22.33 5.19
CA ILE A 123 -2.26 -22.94 5.68
C ILE A 123 -2.24 -24.46 5.50
N HIS A 124 -1.79 -24.93 4.33
CA HIS A 124 -1.70 -26.36 4.06
C HIS A 124 -0.73 -27.06 5.01
N MET A 125 0.46 -26.49 5.20
CA MET A 125 1.48 -27.02 6.11
C MET A 125 0.99 -27.00 7.56
N TYR A 126 0.31 -25.92 7.97
CA TYR A 126 -0.28 -25.79 9.31
C TYR A 126 -1.32 -26.90 9.58
N LYS A 127 -2.23 -27.15 8.63
CA LYS A 127 -3.23 -28.23 8.73
C LYS A 127 -2.60 -29.62 8.73
N LYS A 128 -1.50 -29.82 8.00
CA LYS A 128 -0.77 -31.10 7.98
C LYS A 128 -0.07 -31.34 9.33
N MET A 129 0.66 -30.34 9.81
CA MET A 129 1.39 -30.39 11.08
C MET A 129 0.46 -30.68 12.26
N THR A 130 -0.67 -29.97 12.35
CA THR A 130 -1.66 -30.17 13.43
C THR A 130 -2.34 -31.54 13.40
N ARG A 131 -2.38 -32.22 12.24
CA ARG A 131 -2.93 -33.58 12.11
C ARG A 131 -1.92 -34.66 12.45
N GLU A 132 -0.68 -34.51 12.00
CA GLU A 132 0.38 -35.52 12.21
C GLU A 132 0.99 -35.43 13.61
N PHE A 133 1.00 -34.24 14.21
CA PHE A 133 1.58 -34.00 15.52
C PHE A 133 0.55 -33.32 16.45
N PRO A 134 -0.22 -34.09 17.23
CA PRO A 134 -1.11 -33.52 18.23
C PRO A 134 -0.29 -32.73 19.27
N LEU A 135 -0.77 -31.53 19.61
CA LEU A 135 -0.10 -30.57 20.52
C LEU A 135 0.25 -31.15 21.90
N LYS A 136 -0.36 -32.28 22.28
CA LYS A 136 -0.10 -32.98 23.54
C LYS A 136 1.25 -33.70 23.58
N ASP A 137 1.77 -34.14 22.44
CA ASP A 137 2.93 -35.05 22.37
C ASP A 137 4.23 -34.36 21.91
N THR A 138 4.18 -33.09 21.48
CA THR A 138 5.33 -32.37 20.88
C THR A 138 5.47 -30.93 21.41
N PRO A 139 6.21 -30.70 22.51
CA PRO A 139 6.42 -29.36 23.06
C PRO A 139 7.16 -28.39 22.11
N MET A 140 7.88 -28.92 21.11
CA MET A 140 8.54 -28.12 20.06
C MET A 140 7.57 -27.44 19.08
N ILE A 141 6.36 -27.96 18.90
CA ILE A 141 5.35 -27.31 18.05
C ILE A 141 4.74 -26.12 18.77
N MET A 142 4.55 -26.21 20.09
CA MET A 142 4.18 -25.07 20.94
C MET A 142 5.20 -23.93 20.81
N PHE A 143 6.51 -24.25 20.76
CA PHE A 143 7.55 -23.25 20.50
C PHE A 143 7.38 -22.57 19.12
N TRP A 144 7.07 -23.31 18.06
CA TRP A 144 6.78 -22.74 16.74
C TRP A 144 5.53 -21.85 16.73
N HIS A 145 4.46 -22.25 17.43
CA HIS A 145 3.28 -21.40 17.62
C HIS A 145 3.62 -20.14 18.43
N CYS A 146 4.42 -20.25 19.50
CA CYS A 146 4.92 -19.09 20.25
C CYS A 146 5.74 -18.16 19.36
N PHE A 147 6.61 -18.65 18.48
CA PHE A 147 7.38 -17.80 17.56
C PHE A 147 6.51 -17.12 16.48
N ALA A 148 5.48 -17.82 15.99
CA ALA A 148 4.49 -17.23 15.10
C ALA A 148 3.69 -16.11 15.82
N TRP A 149 3.41 -16.28 17.11
CA TRP A 149 2.68 -15.30 17.94
C TRP A 149 3.57 -14.16 18.47
N VAL A 150 4.85 -14.41 18.74
CA VAL A 150 5.81 -13.43 19.31
C VAL A 150 6.12 -12.28 18.36
N ARG A 151 5.70 -12.36 17.09
CA ARG A 151 5.72 -11.20 16.19
C ARG A 151 4.62 -10.17 16.49
N ASP A 152 3.61 -10.53 17.29
CA ASP A 152 2.61 -9.61 17.82
C ASP A 152 2.82 -9.38 19.32
N GLY A 153 3.98 -8.81 19.64
CA GLY A 153 4.44 -8.60 21.01
C GLY A 153 4.09 -7.22 21.56
N ARG A 154 2.80 -6.83 21.57
CA ARG A 154 2.32 -5.86 22.56
C ARG A 154 0.97 -6.31 23.12
N SER A 155 0.99 -6.52 24.44
CA SER A 155 -0.10 -6.66 25.41
C SER A 155 -0.87 -7.99 25.50
N ASN A 156 -0.50 -8.73 26.56
CA ASN A 156 -1.37 -9.34 27.57
C ASN A 156 -2.54 -10.23 27.09
N ILE A 157 -2.31 -11.54 27.23
CA ILE A 157 -3.30 -12.61 27.21
C ILE A 157 -4.35 -12.39 28.32
N PRO A 158 -5.64 -12.52 27.99
CA PRO A 158 -6.48 -13.44 28.73
C PRO A 158 -7.08 -14.51 27.80
N THR A 159 -7.13 -15.71 28.34
CA THR A 159 -7.77 -16.90 27.79
C THR A 159 -9.20 -16.64 27.31
N GLY A 160 -9.44 -16.85 26.02
CA GLY A 160 -10.76 -16.82 25.41
C GLY A 160 -10.63 -17.14 23.92
N ILE A 161 -11.41 -18.10 23.46
CA ILE A 161 -11.46 -18.55 22.07
C ILE A 161 -11.72 -17.37 21.14
N GLN A 162 -10.79 -17.03 20.24
CA GLN A 162 -11.11 -16.44 18.95
C GLN A 162 -9.97 -16.61 17.95
N SER A 163 -10.33 -17.16 16.80
CA SER A 163 -9.48 -17.60 15.71
C SER A 163 -9.51 -16.60 14.55
N GLU A 164 -9.11 -15.35 14.79
CA GLU A 164 -9.27 -14.28 13.77
C GLU A 164 -7.98 -13.59 13.31
N ASP A 165 -6.83 -13.78 13.96
CA ASP A 165 -5.66 -12.91 13.71
C ASP A 165 -4.72 -13.37 12.56
N GLY A 166 -5.09 -14.44 11.85
CA GLY A 166 -4.40 -14.83 10.61
C GLY A 166 -4.73 -13.95 9.40
N PHE A 167 -5.74 -13.07 9.53
CA PHE A 167 -6.31 -12.32 8.42
C PHE A 167 -5.63 -10.95 8.21
N GLU A 168 -5.17 -10.29 9.28
CA GLU A 168 -4.63 -8.91 9.19
C GLU A 168 -3.26 -8.83 8.50
N VAL A 169 -2.38 -9.81 8.68
CA VAL A 169 -1.05 -9.80 8.06
C VAL A 169 -1.13 -10.03 6.54
N THR A 170 -2.21 -10.65 6.06
CA THR A 170 -2.42 -10.91 4.63
C THR A 170 -3.12 -9.73 3.94
N LEU A 171 -4.03 -9.03 4.62
CA LEU A 171 -4.72 -7.88 4.02
C LEU A 171 -3.73 -6.75 3.66
N ALA A 172 -2.67 -6.58 4.45
CA ALA A 172 -1.61 -5.62 4.15
C ALA A 172 -0.88 -5.91 2.82
N VAL A 173 -0.90 -7.16 2.32
CA VAL A 173 -0.29 -7.54 1.04
C VAL A 173 -1.26 -7.35 -0.14
N LEU A 174 -2.56 -7.22 0.13
CA LEU A 174 -3.59 -7.00 -0.89
C LEU A 174 -3.88 -5.50 -1.14
N ILE A 175 -3.35 -4.58 -0.32
CA ILE A 175 -3.70 -3.13 -0.35
C ILE A 175 -2.49 -2.23 -0.74
N TYR A 176 -1.41 -2.76 -1.32
CA TYR A 176 -0.30 -1.93 -1.85
C TYR A 176 -0.35 -1.65 -3.35
#